data_AF-A0A9W7A5Z6-F1
#
_entry.id   AF-A0A9W7A5Z6-F1
#
_cell.length_a   1.000
_cell.length_b   1.000
_cell.length_c   1.000
_cell.angle_alpha   90.00
_cell.angle_beta   90.00
_cell.angle_gamma   90.00
#
_symmetry.space_group_name_H-M   'P 1'
#
loop_
_entity.id
_entity.type
_entity.pdbx_description
1 polymer ?
#
loop_
_entity_poly.entity_id
_entity_poly.type
_entity_poly.pdbx_seq_one_letter_code
_entity_poly.pdbx_strand_id
1 'polypeptide(L)'
;MTADKKFVAVENYGLSAISIIDMISDIIMVVQFTQAGRTGFSLATVSCLSLNIGFQSITAFVSFRKQSLYVQLCEQMYIFFLVKPAVDVWRVRNSESPSITGVGVFDAKLQMVVTQVFELLMEALPGRVILLTSIFTQSSETSIVSFLALLSSLSTAALISAAISVDYDIDVNKRIFSQTYIQ
;
A
#
# COMPACT_ATOMS: atom_id res chain seq x y z
N MET A 1 18.80 1.01 -21.50
CA MET A 1 18.48 0.33 -20.23
C MET A 1 18.60 1.21 -18.97
N THR A 2 19.36 2.32 -18.97
CA THR A 2 19.51 3.20 -17.79
C THR A 2 18.41 4.27 -17.65
N ALA A 3 17.76 4.67 -18.76
CA ALA A 3 16.65 5.62 -18.75
C ALA A 3 15.35 5.00 -18.20
N ASP A 4 15.04 3.74 -18.58
CA ASP A 4 13.92 2.97 -18.02
C ASP A 4 13.99 2.84 -16.50
N LYS A 5 15.17 2.49 -15.96
CA LYS A 5 15.37 2.34 -14.52
C LYS A 5 15.10 3.62 -13.73
N LYS A 6 15.40 4.79 -14.32
CA LYS A 6 15.11 6.10 -13.69
C LYS A 6 13.62 6.42 -13.73
N PHE A 7 12.95 6.12 -14.84
CA PHE A 7 11.51 6.34 -14.99
C PHE A 7 10.70 5.47 -14.03
N VAL A 8 10.98 4.16 -13.99
CA VAL A 8 10.35 3.20 -13.07
C VAL A 8 10.63 3.56 -11.60
N ALA A 9 11.82 4.10 -11.30
CA ALA A 9 12.13 4.56 -9.95
C ALA A 9 11.28 5.78 -9.55
N VAL A 10 11.17 6.79 -10.42
CA VAL A 10 10.36 7.98 -10.15
C VAL A 10 8.88 7.62 -9.97
N GLU A 11 8.37 6.71 -10.79
CA GLU A 11 7.01 6.17 -10.69
C GLU A 11 6.77 5.51 -9.33
N ASN A 12 7.60 4.54 -8.94
CA ASN A 12 7.43 3.80 -7.69
C ASN A 12 7.56 4.70 -6.45
N TYR A 13 8.50 5.65 -6.43
CA TYR A 13 8.61 6.62 -5.33
C TYR A 13 7.38 7.54 -5.26
N GLY A 14 6.85 7.97 -6.41
CA GLY A 14 5.62 8.75 -6.47
C GLY A 14 4.44 7.98 -5.89
N LEU A 15 4.25 6.73 -6.30
CA LEU A 15 3.16 5.88 -5.81
C LEU A 15 3.26 5.61 -4.30
N SER A 16 4.45 5.36 -3.77
CA SER A 16 4.65 5.22 -2.32
C SER A 16 4.36 6.50 -1.56
N ALA A 17 4.75 7.66 -2.09
CA ALA A 17 4.46 8.94 -1.46
C ALA A 17 2.94 9.19 -1.41
N ILE A 18 2.23 8.85 -2.48
CA ILE A 18 0.78 8.98 -2.55
C ILE A 18 0.09 8.00 -1.56
N SER A 19 0.58 6.77 -1.41
CA SER A 19 0.10 5.80 -0.40
C SER A 19 0.28 6.30 1.04
N ILE A 20 1.43 6.91 1.37
CA ILE A 20 1.64 7.53 2.70
C ILE A 20 0.64 8.69 2.93
N ILE A 21 0.36 9.49 1.91
CA ILE A 21 -0.62 10.59 1.98
C ILE A 21 -2.04 10.06 2.20
N ASP A 22 -2.39 8.92 1.58
CA ASP A 22 -3.67 8.24 1.78
C ASP A 22 -3.83 7.84 3.25
N MET A 23 -2.82 7.17 3.83
CA MET A 23 -2.79 6.82 5.25
C MET A 23 -2.94 8.02 6.20
N ILE A 24 -2.29 9.14 5.88
CA ILE A 24 -2.43 10.38 6.66
C ILE A 24 -3.87 10.89 6.57
N SER A 25 -4.47 10.81 5.38
CA SER A 25 -5.85 11.23 5.15
C SER A 25 -6.83 10.34 5.94
N ASP A 26 -6.59 9.04 6.07
CA ASP A 26 -7.42 8.14 6.87
C ASP A 26 -7.35 8.49 8.37
N ILE A 27 -6.16 8.81 8.89
CA ILE A 27 -5.98 9.28 10.27
C ILE A 27 -6.75 10.59 10.50
N ILE A 28 -6.66 11.53 9.55
CA ILE A 28 -7.42 12.78 9.61
C ILE A 28 -8.93 12.49 9.65
N MET A 29 -9.41 11.54 8.85
CA MET A 29 -10.82 11.15 8.84
C MET A 29 -11.26 10.51 10.16
N VAL A 30 -10.44 9.69 10.80
CA VAL A 30 -10.71 9.15 12.15
C VAL A 30 -10.89 10.28 13.16
N VAL A 31 -10.00 11.27 13.15
CA VAL A 31 -10.10 12.44 14.04
C VAL A 31 -11.38 13.22 13.76
N GLN A 32 -11.71 13.48 12.49
CA GLN A 32 -12.93 14.18 12.11
C GLN A 32 -14.19 13.42 12.54
N PHE A 33 -14.27 12.10 12.35
CA PHE A 33 -15.41 11.30 12.80
C PHE A 33 -15.55 11.30 14.33
N THR A 34 -14.43 11.27 15.05
CA THR A 34 -14.44 11.34 16.51
C THR A 34 -14.92 12.70 17.01
N GLN A 35 -14.42 13.79 16.42
CA GLN A 35 -14.85 15.16 16.74
C GLN A 35 -16.33 15.40 16.39
N ALA A 36 -16.81 14.77 15.31
CA ALA A 36 -18.22 14.83 14.91
C ALA A 36 -19.15 13.93 15.76
N GLY A 37 -18.63 13.26 16.79
CA GLY A 37 -19.41 12.33 17.64
C GLY A 37 -19.85 11.04 16.93
N ARG A 38 -19.30 10.75 15.76
CA ARG A 38 -19.65 9.60 14.90
C ARG A 38 -18.80 8.40 15.26
N THR A 39 -18.98 7.89 16.46
CA THR A 39 -18.18 6.78 17.02
C THR A 39 -18.24 5.51 16.17
N GLY A 40 -19.38 5.21 15.54
CA GLY A 40 -19.52 4.05 14.64
C GLY A 40 -18.61 4.12 13.41
N PHE A 41 -18.58 5.27 12.72
CA PHE A 41 -17.71 5.47 11.55
C PHE A 41 -16.24 5.54 11.95
N SER A 42 -15.91 6.23 13.05
CA SER A 42 -14.56 6.30 13.59
C SER A 42 -14.00 4.90 13.92
N LEU A 43 -14.77 4.09 14.66
CA LEU A 43 -14.36 2.74 15.03
C LEU A 43 -14.19 1.84 13.80
N ALA A 44 -15.07 1.97 12.81
CA ALA A 44 -14.96 1.22 11.56
C ALA A 44 -13.67 1.56 10.80
N THR A 45 -13.36 2.85 10.62
CA THR A 45 -12.11 3.28 9.95
C THR A 45 -10.86 2.84 10.72
N VAL A 46 -10.84 2.96 12.05
CA VAL A 46 -9.74 2.44 12.90
C VAL A 46 -9.60 0.93 12.76
N SER A 47 -10.71 0.20 12.66
CA SER A 47 -10.70 -1.26 12.49
C SER A 47 -10.06 -1.65 11.15
N CYS A 48 -10.39 -0.95 10.07
CA CYS A 48 -9.79 -1.14 8.75
C CYS A 48 -8.28 -0.88 8.77
N LEU A 49 -7.85 0.23 9.36
CA LEU A 49 -6.42 0.55 9.52
C LEU A 49 -5.69 -0.51 10.36
N SER A 50 -6.30 -0.95 11.46
CA SER A 50 -5.74 -1.97 12.35
C SER A 50 -5.60 -3.32 11.66
N LEU A 51 -6.61 -3.72 10.85
CA LEU A 51 -6.56 -4.94 10.05
C LEU A 51 -5.41 -4.88 9.04
N ASN A 52 -5.25 -3.77 8.32
CA ASN A 52 -4.16 -3.60 7.37
C ASN A 52 -2.77 -3.68 8.05
N ILE A 53 -2.56 -2.98 9.16
CA ILE A 53 -1.32 -3.09 9.95
C ILE A 53 -1.09 -4.55 10.39
N GLY A 54 -2.14 -5.25 10.82
CA GLY A 54 -2.06 -6.67 11.20
C GLY A 54 -1.65 -7.58 10.03
N PHE A 55 -2.28 -7.44 8.87
CA PHE A 55 -1.93 -8.22 7.68
C PHE A 55 -0.52 -7.90 7.15
N GLN A 56 -0.12 -6.62 7.15
CA GLN A 56 1.24 -6.21 6.81
C GLN A 56 2.26 -6.79 7.79
N SER A 57 1.93 -6.82 9.09
CA SER A 57 2.77 -7.45 10.13
C SER A 57 2.97 -8.93 9.89
N ILE A 58 1.90 -9.67 9.59
CA ILE A 58 1.94 -11.11 9.29
C ILE A 58 2.74 -11.38 8.01
N THR A 59 2.48 -10.64 6.94
CA THR A 59 3.18 -10.83 5.66
C THR A 59 4.68 -10.52 5.80
N ALA A 60 5.06 -9.49 6.54
CA ALA A 60 6.46 -9.21 6.85
C ALA A 60 7.08 -10.30 7.74
N PHE A 61 6.35 -10.79 8.75
CA PHE A 61 6.82 -11.89 9.59
C PHE A 61 7.12 -13.15 8.76
N VAL A 62 6.21 -13.54 7.86
CA VAL A 62 6.39 -14.69 6.97
C VAL A 62 7.56 -14.47 6.01
N SER A 63 7.66 -13.27 5.42
CA SER A 63 8.68 -12.92 4.44
C SER A 63 10.09 -12.96 5.04
N PHE A 64 10.25 -12.50 6.27
CA PHE A 64 11.53 -12.40 6.97
C PHE A 64 11.74 -13.46 8.05
N ARG A 65 10.96 -14.55 8.06
CA ARG A 65 11.02 -15.59 9.10
C ARG A 65 12.39 -16.26 9.26
N LYS A 66 13.23 -16.21 8.23
CA LYS A 66 14.59 -16.80 8.21
C LYS A 66 15.67 -15.81 8.66
N GLN A 67 15.30 -14.57 8.97
CA GLN A 67 16.21 -13.51 9.36
C GLN A 67 16.40 -13.41 10.86
N SER A 68 17.39 -12.62 11.26
CA SER A 68 17.61 -12.30 12.66
C SER A 68 16.42 -11.53 13.25
N LEU A 69 16.21 -11.71 14.55
CA LEU A 69 15.15 -11.04 15.30
C LEU A 69 15.28 -9.51 15.22
N TYR A 70 16.49 -8.98 15.10
CA TYR A 70 16.74 -7.54 14.90
C TYR A 70 16.10 -7.04 13.60
N VAL A 71 16.36 -7.71 12.47
CA VAL A 71 15.76 -7.34 11.17
C VAL A 71 14.24 -7.42 11.25
N GLN A 72 13.72 -8.48 11.87
CA GLN A 72 12.28 -8.66 12.03
C GLN A 72 11.64 -7.53 12.86
N LEU A 73 12.26 -7.10 13.96
CA LEU A 73 11.78 -5.97 14.75
C LEU A 73 11.82 -4.65 13.96
N CYS A 74 12.88 -4.40 13.20
CA CYS A 74 12.96 -3.23 12.34
C CYS A 74 11.83 -3.21 11.29
N GLU A 75 11.52 -4.35 10.67
CA GLU A 75 10.40 -4.46 9.74
C GLU A 75 9.05 -4.16 10.40
N GLN A 76 8.83 -4.66 11.62
CA GLN A 76 7.63 -4.35 12.38
C GLN A 76 7.56 -2.85 12.70
N MET A 77 8.67 -2.22 13.08
CA MET A 77 8.72 -0.77 13.29
C MET A 77 8.33 0.00 12.03
N TYR A 78 8.83 -0.37 10.84
CA TYR A 78 8.44 0.30 9.59
C TYR A 78 6.94 0.22 9.30
N ILE A 79 6.29 -0.88 9.68
CA ILE A 79 4.84 -1.06 9.55
C ILE A 79 4.09 -0.19 10.54
N PHE A 80 4.49 -0.21 11.83
CA PHE A 80 3.84 0.61 12.86
C PHE A 80 4.02 2.12 12.62
N PHE A 81 5.15 2.52 12.03
CA PHE A 81 5.38 3.90 11.62
C PHE A 81 4.78 4.24 10.25
N LEU A 82 4.08 3.30 9.60
CA LEU A 82 3.35 3.56 8.36
C LEU A 82 4.27 3.97 7.19
N VAL A 83 5.57 3.67 7.29
CA VAL A 83 6.60 4.04 6.30
C VAL A 83 6.99 2.86 5.40
N LYS A 84 6.42 1.68 5.63
CA LYS A 84 6.72 0.47 4.87
C LYS A 84 6.65 0.63 3.35
N PRO A 85 5.66 1.33 2.75
CA PRO A 85 5.63 1.54 1.30
C PRO A 85 6.92 2.16 0.74
N ALA A 86 7.50 3.13 1.45
CA ALA A 86 8.74 3.78 1.04
C ALA A 86 9.97 2.86 1.18
N VAL A 87 10.02 2.05 2.24
CA VAL A 87 11.13 1.11 2.47
C VAL A 87 11.10 -0.03 1.45
N ASP A 88 9.91 -0.52 1.13
CA ASP A 88 9.72 -1.59 0.14
C ASP A 88 10.17 -1.12 -1.26
N VAL A 89 9.81 0.10 -1.70
CA VAL A 89 10.31 0.67 -2.97
C VAL A 89 11.82 0.87 -2.97
N TRP A 90 12.38 1.35 -1.86
CA TRP A 90 13.83 1.47 -1.72
C TRP A 90 14.54 0.11 -1.87
N ARG A 91 13.97 -0.97 -1.28
CA ARG A 91 14.52 -2.33 -1.45
C ARG A 91 14.36 -2.86 -2.87
N VAL A 92 13.22 -2.65 -3.51
CA VAL A 92 12.99 -3.05 -4.92
C VAL A 92 14.05 -2.42 -5.83
N ARG A 93 14.34 -1.13 -5.63
CA ARG A 93 15.38 -0.42 -6.38
C ARG A 93 16.78 -0.97 -6.11
N ASN A 94 17.08 -1.28 -4.84
CA ASN A 94 18.41 -1.72 -4.43
C ASN A 94 18.62 -3.24 -4.53
N SER A 95 17.63 -3.98 -5.04
CA SER A 95 17.64 -5.44 -5.17
C SER A 95 18.72 -5.99 -6.12
N GLU A 96 19.37 -5.17 -6.95
CA GLU A 96 20.54 -5.62 -7.73
C GLU A 96 21.84 -5.68 -6.89
N SER A 97 21.81 -5.21 -5.64
CA SER A 97 22.97 -5.22 -4.74
C SER A 97 23.05 -6.54 -3.96
N PRO A 98 24.14 -7.34 -4.09
CA PRO A 98 24.28 -8.68 -3.49
C PRO A 98 24.07 -8.76 -1.97
N SER A 99 24.16 -7.62 -1.26
CA SER A 99 23.97 -7.51 0.18
C SER A 99 22.50 -7.46 0.62
N ILE A 100 21.55 -7.23 -0.29
CA ILE A 100 20.12 -7.01 0.03
C ILE A 100 19.23 -8.12 -0.57
N THR A 101 19.68 -8.78 -1.65
CA THR A 101 18.86 -9.68 -2.51
C THR A 101 18.67 -11.12 -2.01
N GLY A 102 19.11 -11.48 -0.81
CA GLY A 102 19.02 -12.86 -0.29
C GLY A 102 18.17 -13.02 0.96
N VAL A 103 17.48 -11.96 1.38
CA VAL A 103 17.09 -11.80 2.79
C VAL A 103 15.64 -12.24 3.08
N GLY A 104 14.82 -12.47 2.05
CA GLY A 104 13.41 -12.86 2.19
C GLY A 104 13.07 -14.21 1.57
N VAL A 105 11.93 -14.78 1.97
CA VAL A 105 11.31 -15.93 1.27
C VAL A 105 10.76 -15.52 -0.10
N PHE A 106 10.40 -14.24 -0.26
CA PHE A 106 9.90 -13.66 -1.50
C PHE A 106 10.92 -12.69 -2.12
N ASP A 107 10.85 -12.54 -3.44
CA ASP A 107 11.54 -11.46 -4.13
C ASP A 107 11.03 -10.09 -3.66
N ALA A 108 11.90 -9.08 -3.66
CA ALA A 108 11.60 -7.74 -3.15
C ALA A 108 10.42 -7.11 -3.90
N LYS A 109 10.35 -7.29 -5.23
CA LYS A 109 9.24 -6.77 -6.05
C LYS A 109 7.93 -7.47 -5.69
N LEU A 110 7.95 -8.79 -5.53
CA LEU A 110 6.77 -9.56 -5.14
C LEU A 110 6.28 -9.17 -3.73
N GLN A 111 7.20 -8.95 -2.79
CA GLN A 111 6.85 -8.54 -1.43
C GLN A 111 6.13 -7.19 -1.40
N MET A 112 6.61 -6.21 -2.16
CA MET A 112 5.98 -4.89 -2.30
C MET A 112 4.56 -5.01 -2.90
N VAL A 113 4.39 -5.81 -3.95
CA VAL A 113 3.07 -6.00 -4.58
C VAL A 113 2.10 -6.66 -3.61
N VAL A 114 2.54 -7.69 -2.87
CA VAL A 114 1.67 -8.39 -1.90
C VAL A 114 1.21 -7.44 -0.79
N THR A 115 2.11 -6.64 -0.23
CA THR A 115 1.77 -5.70 0.85
C THR A 115 0.80 -4.62 0.36
N GLN A 116 1.02 -4.11 -0.84
CA GLN A 116 0.17 -3.09 -1.46
C GLN A 116 -1.21 -3.61 -1.87
N VAL A 117 -1.32 -4.88 -2.27
CA VAL A 117 -2.62 -5.54 -2.51
C VAL A 117 -3.39 -5.69 -1.20
N PHE A 118 -2.74 -6.09 -0.10
CA PHE A 118 -3.40 -6.16 1.20
C PHE A 118 -3.82 -4.78 1.73
N GLU A 119 -2.99 -3.75 1.52
CA GLU A 119 -3.35 -2.35 1.80
C GLU A 119 -4.63 -1.97 1.07
N LEU A 120 -4.69 -2.24 -0.24
CA LEU A 120 -5.86 -1.97 -1.06
C LEU A 120 -7.12 -2.69 -0.55
N LEU A 121 -7.00 -3.98 -0.19
CA LEU A 121 -8.13 -4.83 0.18
C LEU A 121 -8.63 -4.61 1.62
N MET A 122 -7.73 -4.38 2.58
CA MET A 122 -8.06 -4.44 4.02
C MET A 122 -8.35 -3.07 4.62
N GLU A 123 -7.70 -2.03 4.13
CA GLU A 123 -7.89 -0.66 4.64
C GLU A 123 -8.55 0.17 3.56
N ALA A 124 -7.94 0.23 2.40
CA ALA A 124 -8.19 1.31 1.48
C ALA A 124 -9.59 1.17 0.81
N LEU A 125 -9.98 -0.01 0.33
CA LEU A 125 -11.32 -0.23 -0.25
C LEU A 125 -12.43 -0.14 0.82
N PRO A 126 -12.37 -0.87 1.96
CA PRO A 126 -13.36 -0.73 3.03
C PRO A 126 -13.46 0.70 3.60
N GLY A 127 -12.33 1.38 3.80
CA GLY A 127 -12.25 2.76 4.29
C GLY A 127 -12.98 3.74 3.39
N ARG A 128 -12.83 3.59 2.06
CA ARG A 128 -13.58 4.38 1.07
C ARG A 128 -15.08 4.11 1.09
N VAL A 129 -15.50 2.86 1.30
CA VAL A 129 -16.92 2.51 1.46
C VAL A 129 -17.50 3.15 2.72
N ILE A 130 -16.75 3.14 3.83
CA ILE A 130 -17.14 3.82 5.08
C ILE A 130 -17.26 5.33 4.86
N LEU A 131 -16.30 5.95 4.17
CA LEU A 131 -16.33 7.37 3.84
C LEU A 131 -17.53 7.71 2.94
N LEU A 132 -17.76 6.91 1.90
CA LEU A 132 -18.90 7.05 0.99
C LEU A 132 -20.24 6.96 1.72
N THR A 133 -20.41 5.95 2.57
CA THR A 133 -21.64 5.80 3.37
C THR A 133 -21.82 6.94 4.37
N SER A 134 -20.74 7.47 4.95
CA SER A 134 -20.80 8.64 5.83
C SER A 134 -21.28 9.91 5.12
N ILE A 135 -20.90 10.08 3.84
CA ILE A 135 -21.33 11.18 2.96
C ILE A 135 -22.83 11.06 2.64
N PHE A 136 -23.30 9.86 2.29
CA PHE A 136 -24.72 9.63 1.97
C PHE A 136 -25.66 9.69 3.18
N THR A 137 -25.15 9.36 4.37
CA THR A 137 -25.95 9.39 5.62
C THR A 137 -26.04 10.81 6.21
N GLN A 138 -25.29 11.77 5.66
CA GLN A 138 -25.24 13.14 6.17
C GLN A 138 -26.39 14.00 5.62
N SER A 139 -27.29 14.47 6.51
CA SER A 139 -28.47 15.28 6.16
C SER A 139 -28.25 16.80 6.23
N SER A 140 -27.09 17.27 6.68
CA SER A 140 -26.73 18.70 6.77
C SER A 140 -25.29 18.93 6.34
N GLU A 141 -25.06 19.89 5.44
CA GLU A 141 -23.77 20.38 4.91
C GLU A 141 -22.73 19.26 4.77
N THR A 142 -22.81 18.52 3.65
CA THR A 142 -21.77 17.55 3.32
C THR A 142 -20.45 18.29 3.19
N SER A 143 -19.51 17.99 4.08
CA SER A 143 -18.21 18.66 4.07
C SER A 143 -17.52 18.40 2.73
N ILE A 144 -17.26 19.46 1.95
CA ILE A 144 -16.47 19.41 0.71
C ILE A 144 -15.14 18.67 0.94
N VAL A 145 -14.59 18.76 2.15
CA VAL A 145 -13.38 18.06 2.57
C VAL A 145 -13.53 16.54 2.44
N SER A 146 -14.67 15.96 2.85
CA SER A 146 -14.91 14.51 2.76
C SER A 146 -15.04 14.04 1.32
N PHE A 147 -15.66 14.84 0.46
CA PHE A 147 -15.75 14.54 -0.97
C PHE A 147 -14.38 14.61 -1.67
N LEU A 148 -13.59 15.63 -1.38
CA LEU A 148 -12.24 15.77 -1.92
C LEU A 148 -11.32 14.64 -1.43
N ALA A 149 -11.43 14.26 -0.15
CA ALA A 149 -10.70 13.12 0.41
C ALA A 149 -11.07 11.81 -0.30
N LEU A 150 -12.37 11.58 -0.52
CA LEU A 150 -12.86 10.40 -1.23
C LEU A 150 -12.33 10.33 -2.66
N LEU A 151 -12.39 11.44 -3.42
CA LEU A 151 -11.93 11.51 -4.80
C LEU A 151 -10.41 11.30 -4.90
N SER A 152 -9.64 11.95 -4.01
CA SER A 152 -8.19 11.81 -3.93
C SER A 152 -7.82 10.35 -3.67
N SER A 153 -8.45 9.73 -2.66
CA SER A 153 -8.15 8.35 -2.25
C SER A 153 -8.53 7.33 -3.32
N LEU A 154 -9.68 7.48 -3.99
CA LEU A 154 -10.06 6.63 -5.13
C LEU A 154 -9.06 6.74 -6.29
N SER A 155 -8.58 7.95 -6.56
CA SER A 155 -7.58 8.19 -7.60
C SER A 155 -6.26 7.51 -7.25
N THR A 156 -5.81 7.61 -6.01
CA THR A 156 -4.63 6.90 -5.48
C THR A 156 -4.75 5.39 -5.69
N ALA A 157 -5.85 4.80 -5.24
CA ALA A 157 -6.10 3.37 -5.37
C ALA A 157 -6.11 2.90 -6.83
N ALA A 158 -6.72 3.68 -7.72
CA ALA A 158 -6.76 3.39 -9.14
C ALA A 158 -5.35 3.45 -9.76
N LEU A 159 -4.56 4.48 -9.42
CA LEU A 159 -3.18 4.62 -9.90
C LEU A 159 -2.29 3.48 -9.42
N ILE A 160 -2.37 3.10 -8.14
CA ILE A 160 -1.63 1.96 -7.58
C ILE A 160 -2.02 0.66 -8.27
N SER A 161 -3.33 0.43 -8.47
CA SER A 161 -3.82 -0.78 -9.13
C SER A 161 -3.37 -0.85 -10.59
N ALA A 162 -3.43 0.27 -11.30
CA ALA A 162 -2.95 0.38 -12.68
C ALA A 162 -1.45 0.12 -12.77
N ALA A 163 -0.65 0.71 -11.87
CA ALA A 163 0.79 0.49 -11.82
C ALA A 163 1.15 -0.98 -11.61
N ILE A 164 0.52 -1.66 -10.63
CA ILE A 164 0.72 -3.10 -10.39
C ILE A 164 0.36 -3.92 -11.64
N SER A 165 -0.74 -3.58 -12.31
CA SER A 165 -1.18 -4.28 -13.53
C SER A 165 -0.21 -4.08 -14.70
N VAL A 166 0.28 -2.86 -14.91
CA VAL A 166 1.26 -2.53 -15.96
C VAL A 166 2.59 -3.24 -15.68
N ASP A 167 3.04 -3.21 -14.43
CA ASP A 167 4.25 -3.90 -13.99
C ASP A 167 4.17 -5.43 -14.21
N TYR A 168 2.97 -6.00 -14.04
CA TYR A 168 2.73 -7.40 -14.30
C TYR A 168 2.74 -7.73 -15.80
N ASP A 169 2.14 -6.88 -16.63
CA ASP A 169 2.02 -7.10 -18.08
C ASP A 169 3.34 -6.90 -18.84
N ILE A 170 4.19 -5.97 -18.41
CA ILE A 170 5.46 -5.63 -19.08
C ILE A 170 6.60 -6.62 -18.70
N ASP A 171 6.40 -7.48 -17.70
CA ASP A 171 7.42 -8.38 -17.19
C ASP A 171 7.97 -9.34 -18.27
N VAL A 172 9.24 -9.13 -18.63
CA VAL A 172 9.94 -9.85 -19.70
C VAL A 172 9.99 -11.36 -19.43
N ASN A 173 10.19 -11.77 -18.17
CA ASN A 173 10.26 -13.19 -17.83
C ASN A 173 8.95 -13.92 -18.09
N LYS A 174 7.81 -13.24 -17.87
CA LYS A 174 6.48 -13.79 -18.12
C LYS A 174 6.13 -13.82 -19.61
N ARG A 175 6.58 -12.82 -20.38
CA ARG A 175 6.40 -12.78 -21.84
C ARG A 175 7.21 -13.87 -22.56
N ILE A 176 8.45 -14.10 -22.15
CA ILE A 176 9.29 -15.17 -22.72
C ILE A 176 8.72 -16.56 -22.40
N PHE A 177 8.26 -16.76 -21.15
CA PHE A 177 7.62 -18.01 -20.75
C PHE A 177 6.37 -18.29 -21.60
N SER A 178 5.49 -17.31 -21.80
CA SER A 178 4.30 -17.43 -22.66
C SER A 178 4.63 -17.87 -24.10
N GLN A 179 5.69 -17.30 -24.70
CA GLN A 179 6.12 -17.66 -26.06
C GLN A 179 6.68 -19.08 -26.18
N THR A 180 7.23 -19.64 -25.10
CA THR A 180 7.83 -20.98 -25.10
C THR A 180 6.77 -22.10 -25.19
N TYR A 181 5.53 -21.86 -24.75
CA TYR A 181 4.43 -22.84 -24.83
C TYR A 181 3.62 -22.77 -26.14
N ILE A 182 3.92 -21.79 -26.98
CA ILE A 182 3.24 -21.58 -28.28
C ILE A 182 4.06 -22.20 -29.43
N GLN A 183 5.28 -22.69 -29.16
CA GLN A 183 6.11 -23.48 -30.08
C GLN A 183 6.01 -24.98 -29.77
#